data_AF-A0A0P8YBH0-F1
#
_entry.id   AF-A0A0P8YBH0-F1
#
_cell.length_a   1.000
_cell.length_b   1.000
_cell.length_c   1.000
_cell.angle_alpha   90.00
_cell.angle_beta   90.00
_cell.angle_gamma   90.00
#
_symmetry.space_group_name_H-M   'P 1'
#
loop_
_entity.id
_entity.type
_entity.pdbx_description
1 polymer ?
#
loop_
_entity_poly.entity_id
_entity_poly.type
_entity_poly.pdbx_seq_one_letter_code
_entity_poly.pdbx_strand_id
1 'polypeptide(L)'
;MKSIKKVLALSLSVMLLISACGKPADSPQPSQQEGFEIIYTPGTYSGTTSSFSGPLTVDVTVDESSIKDIKLTEFNDSVMVGDTAFETISRDIMEHQSLKVDMVAGASISSSAVIRAITDALSKTGANIDALKAKEIVKAAPGKLDLETDVVVVGSGLAGVSAAITAAENGAKVMLLERLGRLGGTSALSAGWVHAAGTDIQEKNNVKDSAEKFYEDWMMLAERAKDEYVEPDMVKYITDHSAENIQWLIDHGVKMMDSIFAAGIYEGRNIPRIHQTEGGKGYIIKYLMEDVNDLGIEVRVNTRATELIKEGDKVTGVKAVDKDGNEVTVKAKSVILASGGFAGNPEMMAKYYPQYTDYINSSVNTGDTLAMGEGVGADIIVKNAAQIHHNLAADTSLGYFTPECIYVTPEGERYVDEAEYFYTRTRVLNEKGFGDTHMIIPQMLYDAHKEGIDKALETGKAFKTDTIEELAQKMGMKPEVLKNTIDRYNEMVKAKKDTDFNKPSEYLYPIEAPYIGLDLTGNLNDTYVSLRINMNAQVIDKSGNVINGLYAVGAAASAQTLNQEYIGSGSALLNGLTFGNVAGVHAAKNE
;
A
#
# COMPACT_ATOMS: atom_id res chain seq x y z
N MET A 1 55.00 -24.82 31.35
CA MET A 1 55.31 -24.86 32.80
C MET A 1 54.02 -24.63 33.59
N LYS A 2 53.87 -25.36 34.70
CA LYS A 2 52.74 -25.47 35.66
C LYS A 2 52.18 -24.08 36.09
N SER A 3 50.95 -23.87 36.60
CA SER A 3 50.09 -24.70 37.48
C SER A 3 48.69 -24.02 37.65
N ILE A 4 47.56 -24.74 37.58
CA ILE A 4 46.67 -25.26 38.67
C ILE A 4 45.41 -24.37 38.94
N LYS A 5 44.20 -24.78 38.51
CA LYS A 5 43.11 -25.63 39.10
C LYS A 5 42.08 -24.89 39.96
N LYS A 6 40.78 -25.01 39.60
CA LYS A 6 39.70 -25.79 40.27
C LYS A 6 38.34 -25.48 39.55
N VAL A 7 37.64 -26.43 38.89
CA VAL A 7 36.81 -27.55 39.42
C VAL A 7 35.47 -27.01 39.96
N LEU A 8 34.24 -27.47 39.60
CA LEU A 8 33.70 -28.80 39.33
C LEU A 8 32.33 -28.68 38.58
N ALA A 9 31.98 -29.68 37.79
CA ALA A 9 30.70 -29.86 37.09
C ALA A 9 30.03 -31.18 37.52
N LEU A 10 28.75 -31.33 37.14
CA LEU A 10 27.88 -32.54 37.21
C LEU A 10 27.35 -32.91 38.61
N SER A 11 26.11 -33.38 38.77
CA SER A 11 25.46 -34.45 37.99
C SER A 11 23.92 -34.47 38.10
N LEU A 12 23.28 -34.84 36.98
CA LEU A 12 21.93 -35.42 36.87
C LEU A 12 21.86 -36.82 37.51
N SER A 13 20.74 -37.16 38.17
CA SER A 13 20.07 -38.48 38.03
C SER A 13 18.77 -38.65 38.87
N VAL A 14 17.67 -38.96 38.16
CA VAL A 14 16.73 -40.10 38.33
C VAL A 14 15.69 -40.14 39.51
N MET A 15 14.42 -39.96 39.09
CA MET A 15 13.16 -40.70 39.35
C MET A 15 12.61 -41.12 40.75
N LEU A 16 11.31 -40.77 40.89
CA LEU A 16 10.12 -41.54 41.32
C LEU A 16 9.72 -41.73 42.80
N LEU A 17 8.48 -41.26 43.03
CA LEU A 17 7.39 -41.70 43.92
C LEU A 17 7.48 -41.45 45.44
N ILE A 18 6.53 -40.67 45.94
CA ILE A 18 5.53 -41.08 46.95
C ILE A 18 4.28 -40.19 46.77
N SER A 19 3.13 -40.83 46.58
CA SER A 19 1.81 -40.20 46.68
C SER A 19 1.46 -40.00 48.15
N ALA A 20 1.03 -38.79 48.53
CA ALA A 20 0.30 -38.54 49.76
C ALA A 20 -0.91 -37.65 49.47
N CYS A 21 -2.10 -38.20 49.71
CA CYS A 21 -3.38 -37.53 49.60
C CYS A 21 -3.47 -36.35 50.59
N GLY A 22 -3.73 -35.14 50.07
CA GLY A 22 -4.18 -33.98 50.83
C GLY A 22 -5.34 -33.33 50.09
N LYS A 23 -6.44 -33.04 50.80
CA LYS A 23 -7.66 -32.42 50.27
C LYS A 23 -7.35 -31.11 49.52
N PRO A 24 -8.08 -30.75 48.44
CA PRO A 24 -7.94 -29.43 47.84
C PRO A 24 -8.44 -28.37 48.83
N ALA A 25 -7.60 -27.37 49.11
CA ALA A 25 -8.05 -26.12 49.69
C ALA A 25 -8.86 -25.36 48.64
N ASP A 26 -9.99 -24.79 49.04
CA ASP A 26 -10.81 -23.92 48.19
C ASP A 26 -9.94 -22.85 47.53
N SER A 27 -10.02 -22.79 46.21
CA SER A 27 -9.43 -21.71 45.42
C SER A 27 -10.13 -20.41 45.81
N PRO A 28 -9.40 -19.30 46.06
CA PRO A 28 -10.05 -18.01 46.26
C PRO A 28 -10.84 -17.68 44.98
N GLN A 29 -12.14 -17.43 45.11
CA GLN A 29 -12.90 -16.82 44.02
C GLN A 29 -12.23 -15.49 43.63
N PRO A 30 -12.17 -15.15 42.33
CA PRO A 30 -11.71 -13.84 41.92
C PRO A 30 -12.64 -12.80 42.55
N SER A 31 -12.04 -11.90 43.34
CA SER A 31 -12.70 -10.72 43.88
C SER A 31 -13.33 -9.93 42.73
N GLN A 32 -14.64 -9.68 42.80
CA GLN A 32 -15.30 -8.71 41.94
C GLN A 32 -14.58 -7.37 42.08
N GLN A 33 -14.03 -6.83 40.99
CA GLN A 33 -13.65 -5.42 40.94
C GLN A 33 -14.93 -4.61 41.17
N GLU A 34 -14.98 -3.85 42.26
CA GLU A 34 -15.98 -2.80 42.44
C GLU A 34 -15.86 -1.83 41.26
N GLY A 35 -16.81 -1.92 40.33
CA GLY A 35 -16.87 -0.99 39.21
C GLY A 35 -17.20 0.39 39.74
N PHE A 36 -16.28 1.34 39.61
CA PHE A 36 -16.62 2.75 39.74
C PHE A 36 -17.69 3.05 38.69
N GLU A 37 -18.88 3.42 39.15
CA GLU A 37 -19.97 3.85 38.28
C GLU A 37 -19.48 5.07 37.48
N ILE A 38 -19.46 4.94 36.15
CA ILE A 38 -18.98 6.01 35.26
C ILE A 38 -20.15 6.97 35.08
N ILE A 39 -20.10 8.09 35.80
CA ILE A 39 -21.12 9.12 35.77
C ILE A 39 -20.68 10.24 34.84
N TYR A 40 -21.60 10.74 34.01
CA TYR A 40 -21.38 11.89 33.13
C TYR A 40 -22.32 13.03 33.53
N THR A 41 -21.90 14.27 33.29
CA THR A 41 -22.82 15.41 33.24
C THR A 41 -23.59 15.33 31.91
N PRO A 42 -24.92 15.19 31.91
CA PRO A 42 -25.70 15.06 30.68
C PRO A 42 -25.51 16.24 29.73
N GLY A 43 -25.38 15.98 28.44
CA GLY A 43 -25.22 17.00 27.41
C GLY A 43 -24.47 16.52 26.18
N THR A 44 -24.19 17.45 25.27
CA THR A 44 -23.38 17.22 24.08
C THR A 44 -22.09 18.03 24.19
N TYR A 45 -20.96 17.36 24.02
CA TYR A 45 -19.63 17.94 24.21
C TYR A 45 -18.79 17.70 22.97
N SER A 46 -18.16 18.76 22.46
CA SER A 46 -17.27 18.66 21.30
C SER A 46 -15.85 18.32 21.74
N GLY A 47 -15.16 17.50 20.95
CA GLY A 47 -13.75 17.20 21.13
C GLY A 47 -13.01 17.25 19.80
N THR A 48 -11.80 17.82 19.81
CA THR A 48 -11.03 18.08 18.58
C THR A 48 -9.62 17.54 18.70
N THR A 49 -9.09 17.00 17.61
CA THR A 49 -7.69 16.61 17.50
C THR A 49 -7.17 16.79 16.07
N SER A 50 -5.87 16.60 15.87
CA SER A 50 -5.28 16.44 14.54
C SER A 50 -5.30 14.96 14.13
N SER A 51 -5.90 14.67 12.97
CA SER A 51 -5.87 13.38 12.28
C SER A 51 -4.67 13.31 11.31
N PHE A 52 -4.64 12.28 10.45
CA PHE A 52 -3.61 12.12 9.43
C PHE A 52 -3.67 13.22 8.35
N SER A 53 -4.85 13.68 7.93
CA SER A 53 -4.99 14.64 6.82
C SER A 53 -5.49 16.03 7.24
N GLY A 54 -5.75 16.27 8.53
CA GLY A 54 -6.22 17.57 9.01
C GLY A 54 -6.93 17.48 10.36
N PRO A 55 -7.70 18.49 10.76
CA PRO A 55 -8.48 18.43 11.99
C PRO A 55 -9.58 17.37 11.93
N LEU A 56 -9.89 16.80 13.08
CA LEU A 56 -11.02 15.91 13.31
C LEU A 56 -11.75 16.38 14.57
N THR A 57 -13.02 16.70 14.42
CA THR A 57 -13.90 17.14 15.51
C THR A 57 -15.11 16.24 15.60
N VAL A 58 -15.42 15.81 16.83
CA VAL A 58 -16.60 14.99 17.15
C VAL A 58 -17.45 15.66 18.21
N ASP A 59 -18.75 15.47 18.13
CA ASP A 59 -19.71 15.77 19.18
C ASP A 59 -20.13 14.47 19.86
N VAL A 60 -19.94 14.38 21.18
CA VAL A 60 -20.33 13.23 21.99
C VAL A 60 -21.50 13.63 22.87
N THR A 61 -22.63 12.92 22.72
CA THR A 61 -23.81 13.10 23.57
C THR A 61 -23.85 12.02 24.64
N VAL A 62 -24.01 12.44 25.90
CA VAL A 62 -24.06 11.55 27.06
C VAL A 62 -25.33 11.83 27.89
N ASP A 63 -25.87 10.78 28.52
CA ASP A 63 -26.74 10.93 29.70
C ASP A 63 -25.93 10.66 30.98
N GLU A 64 -26.58 10.60 32.14
CA GLU A 64 -25.89 10.44 33.43
C GLU A 64 -25.03 9.17 33.52
N SER A 65 -25.28 8.16 32.68
CA SER A 65 -24.69 6.82 32.82
C SER A 65 -24.09 6.25 31.53
N SER A 66 -24.28 6.92 30.39
CA SER A 66 -23.94 6.34 29.09
C SER A 66 -23.71 7.37 27.99
N ILE A 67 -22.84 6.99 27.07
CA ILE A 67 -22.59 7.59 25.77
C ILE A 67 -23.72 7.17 24.84
N LYS A 68 -24.51 8.14 24.37
CA LYS A 68 -25.71 7.91 23.55
C LYS A 68 -25.46 8.07 22.06
N ASP A 69 -24.60 9.00 21.70
CA ASP A 69 -24.40 9.40 20.32
C ASP A 69 -23.00 9.97 20.16
N ILE A 70 -22.39 9.69 19.00
CA ILE A 70 -21.09 10.24 18.61
C ILE A 70 -21.22 10.67 17.17
N LYS A 71 -21.08 11.97 16.91
CA LYS A 71 -21.23 12.55 15.57
C LYS A 71 -19.94 13.20 15.13
N LEU A 72 -19.64 13.02 13.86
CA LEU A 72 -18.54 13.70 13.20
C LEU A 72 -19.01 15.08 12.74
N THR A 73 -18.33 16.14 13.16
CA THR A 73 -18.70 17.54 12.82
C THR A 73 -17.65 18.24 11.97
N GLU A 74 -16.39 17.81 12.05
CA GLU A 74 -15.33 18.21 11.14
C GLU A 74 -14.45 16.99 10.86
N PHE A 75 -14.16 16.74 9.59
CA PHE A 75 -13.38 15.59 9.19
C PHE A 75 -12.58 15.85 7.95
N ASN A 76 -11.26 15.88 8.11
CA ASN A 76 -10.32 15.92 7.02
C ASN A 76 -9.36 14.74 7.17
N ASP A 77 -9.75 13.57 6.68
CA ASP A 77 -8.92 12.36 6.64
C ASP A 77 -9.11 11.60 5.31
N SER A 78 -8.37 10.51 5.12
CA SER A 78 -8.40 9.71 3.90
C SER A 78 -9.72 8.92 3.81
N VAL A 79 -10.47 9.15 2.73
CA VAL A 79 -11.69 8.40 2.39
C VAL A 79 -11.40 6.90 2.35
N MET A 80 -12.37 6.09 2.78
CA MET A 80 -12.24 4.65 3.05
C MET A 80 -11.34 4.27 4.23
N VAL A 81 -10.51 5.17 4.75
CA VAL A 81 -9.61 4.90 5.89
C VAL A 81 -10.15 5.54 7.16
N GLY A 82 -10.23 6.87 7.19
CA GLY A 82 -10.66 7.59 8.37
C GLY A 82 -12.16 7.50 8.60
N ASP A 83 -12.99 7.46 7.54
CA ASP A 83 -14.46 7.31 7.66
C ASP A 83 -14.78 5.99 8.38
N THR A 84 -14.17 4.88 7.92
CA THR A 84 -14.35 3.56 8.53
C THR A 84 -13.78 3.50 9.95
N ALA A 85 -12.66 4.18 10.22
CA ALA A 85 -12.14 4.31 11.57
C ALA A 85 -13.13 5.02 12.49
N PHE A 86 -13.74 6.13 12.04
CA PHE A 86 -14.73 6.86 12.80
C PHE A 86 -15.98 6.00 13.07
N GLU A 87 -16.55 5.38 12.04
CA GLU A 87 -17.76 4.56 12.17
C GLU A 87 -17.57 3.36 13.11
N THR A 88 -16.45 2.64 12.95
CA THR A 88 -16.15 1.43 13.74
C THR A 88 -15.88 1.78 15.20
N ILE A 89 -14.97 2.73 15.45
CA ILE A 89 -14.59 3.11 16.82
C ILE A 89 -15.77 3.73 17.55
N SER A 90 -16.56 4.59 16.89
CA SER A 90 -17.74 5.21 17.50
C SER A 90 -18.77 4.16 17.90
N ARG A 91 -19.07 3.21 17.00
CA ARG A 91 -19.98 2.10 17.29
C ARG A 91 -19.50 1.29 18.48
N ASP A 92 -18.25 0.83 18.47
CA ASP A 92 -17.71 -0.05 19.50
C ASP A 92 -17.64 0.66 20.87
N ILE A 93 -17.32 1.97 20.90
CA ILE A 93 -17.36 2.78 22.13
C ILE A 93 -18.80 2.89 22.65
N MET A 94 -19.78 3.14 21.78
CA MET A 94 -21.19 3.22 22.18
C MET A 94 -21.75 1.86 22.63
N GLU A 95 -21.35 0.76 21.99
CA GLU A 95 -21.79 -0.58 22.36
C GLU A 95 -21.22 -1.02 23.71
N HIS A 96 -19.91 -0.85 23.90
CA HIS A 96 -19.22 -1.33 25.09
C HIS A 96 -19.11 -0.30 26.21
N GLN A 97 -19.45 0.96 25.93
CA GLN A 97 -19.35 2.07 26.87
C GLN A 97 -17.94 2.12 27.47
N SER A 98 -16.93 1.96 26.62
CA SER A 98 -15.51 1.81 26.98
C SER A 98 -14.65 2.52 25.93
N LEU A 99 -13.56 3.16 26.37
CA LEU A 99 -12.54 3.71 25.47
C LEU A 99 -11.46 2.66 25.12
N LYS A 100 -11.53 1.46 25.71
CA LYS A 100 -10.60 0.35 25.47
C LYS A 100 -11.03 -0.52 24.28
N VAL A 101 -11.42 0.12 23.19
CA VAL A 101 -11.82 -0.54 21.94
C VAL A 101 -10.60 -0.85 21.06
N ASP A 102 -10.73 -1.86 20.22
CA ASP A 102 -9.68 -2.25 19.29
C ASP A 102 -9.52 -1.20 18.18
N MET A 103 -8.28 -0.95 17.77
CA MET A 103 -8.01 -0.09 16.62
C MET A 103 -8.39 -0.79 15.31
N VAL A 104 -8.85 -0.03 14.33
CA VAL A 104 -9.17 -0.57 13.00
C VAL A 104 -7.89 -0.92 12.26
N ALA A 105 -7.71 -2.20 11.94
CA ALA A 105 -6.57 -2.69 11.17
C ALA A 105 -6.48 -1.97 9.82
N GLY A 106 -5.32 -1.39 9.52
CA GLY A 106 -5.09 -0.59 8.30
C GLY A 106 -5.59 0.86 8.36
N ALA A 107 -6.03 1.32 9.54
CA ALA A 107 -6.44 2.69 9.82
C ALA A 107 -6.01 3.12 11.24
N SER A 108 -4.83 2.70 11.68
CA SER A 108 -4.36 2.90 13.06
C SER A 108 -4.22 4.37 13.46
N ILE A 109 -3.60 5.19 12.60
CA ILE A 109 -3.43 6.63 12.87
C ILE A 109 -4.78 7.32 13.03
N SER A 110 -5.71 7.07 12.10
CA SER A 110 -7.08 7.60 12.15
C SER A 110 -7.86 7.07 13.36
N SER A 111 -7.72 5.79 13.72
CA SER A 111 -8.36 5.21 14.91
C SER A 111 -7.89 5.90 16.19
N SER A 112 -6.57 6.10 16.34
CA SER A 112 -6.02 6.85 17.48
C SER A 112 -6.50 8.30 17.52
N ALA A 113 -6.68 8.94 16.36
CA ALA A 113 -7.24 10.29 16.30
C ALA A 113 -8.70 10.31 16.77
N VAL A 114 -9.55 9.40 16.28
CA VAL A 114 -10.96 9.30 16.71
C VAL A 114 -11.06 9.05 18.23
N ILE A 115 -10.32 8.09 18.77
CA ILE A 115 -10.31 7.81 20.22
C ILE A 115 -9.88 9.05 21.00
N ARG A 116 -8.85 9.79 20.54
CA ARG A 116 -8.39 11.02 21.19
C ARG A 116 -9.45 12.12 21.16
N ALA A 117 -10.14 12.32 20.04
CA ALA A 117 -11.19 13.32 19.92
C ALA A 117 -12.39 12.99 20.83
N ILE A 118 -12.83 11.73 20.86
CA ILE A 118 -13.89 11.27 21.78
C ILE A 118 -13.44 11.41 23.24
N THR A 119 -12.19 11.08 23.55
CA THR A 119 -11.62 11.24 24.89
C THR A 119 -11.61 12.71 25.32
N ASP A 120 -11.24 13.62 24.41
CA ASP A 120 -11.25 15.07 24.67
C ASP A 120 -12.68 15.55 24.97
N ALA A 121 -13.67 15.13 24.18
CA ALA A 121 -15.09 15.44 24.44
C ALA A 121 -15.55 14.89 25.81
N LEU A 122 -15.28 13.61 26.09
CA LEU A 122 -15.72 12.97 27.34
C LEU A 122 -15.04 13.58 28.58
N SER A 123 -13.81 14.08 28.45
CA SER A 123 -13.10 14.74 29.58
C SER A 123 -13.85 15.98 30.09
N LYS A 124 -14.69 16.58 29.26
CA LYS A 124 -15.49 17.77 29.56
C LYS A 124 -16.82 17.43 30.26
N THR A 125 -17.18 16.15 30.34
CA THR A 125 -18.42 15.67 30.98
C THR A 125 -18.26 15.48 32.50
N GLY A 126 -17.04 15.45 33.01
CA GLY A 126 -16.73 15.06 34.40
C GLY A 126 -16.58 13.55 34.62
N ALA A 127 -16.70 12.74 33.57
CA ALA A 127 -16.51 11.29 33.65
C ALA A 127 -15.08 10.88 34.02
N ASN A 128 -14.96 9.75 34.70
CA ASN A 128 -13.66 9.14 35.00
C ASN A 128 -13.09 8.48 33.73
N ILE A 129 -12.25 9.22 33.01
CA ILE A 129 -11.62 8.77 31.76
C ILE A 129 -10.71 7.56 31.98
N ASP A 130 -10.02 7.47 33.12
CA ASP A 130 -9.16 6.33 33.42
C ASP A 130 -9.99 5.05 33.63
N ALA A 131 -11.16 5.15 34.26
CA ALA A 131 -12.10 4.04 34.35
C ALA A 131 -12.62 3.62 32.97
N LEU A 132 -12.94 4.57 32.08
CA LEU A 132 -13.35 4.27 30.71
C LEU A 132 -12.25 3.58 29.89
N LYS A 133 -10.98 3.94 30.09
CA LYS A 133 -9.83 3.30 29.45
C LYS A 133 -9.49 1.94 30.06
N ALA A 134 -9.84 1.71 31.33
CA ALA A 134 -9.59 0.46 32.04
C ALA A 134 -10.74 -0.56 31.89
N LYS A 135 -11.91 -0.14 31.42
CA LYS A 135 -13.08 -1.00 31.29
C LYS A 135 -12.87 -2.05 30.20
N GLU A 136 -12.61 -3.27 30.64
CA GLU A 136 -12.40 -4.42 29.76
C GLU A 136 -13.66 -4.77 28.96
N ILE A 137 -13.44 -5.14 27.70
CA ILE A 137 -14.47 -5.70 26.84
C ILE A 137 -14.34 -7.22 26.94
N VAL A 138 -15.34 -7.86 27.55
CA VAL A 138 -15.37 -9.33 27.70
C VAL A 138 -15.68 -9.94 26.34
N LYS A 139 -14.65 -10.46 25.66
CA LYS A 139 -14.82 -11.19 24.40
C LYS A 139 -15.26 -12.63 24.68
N ALA A 140 -16.10 -13.17 23.80
CA ALA A 140 -16.41 -14.59 23.81
C ALA A 140 -15.13 -15.41 23.51
N ALA A 141 -15.10 -16.66 23.97
CA ALA A 141 -14.01 -17.57 23.61
C ALA A 141 -14.06 -17.86 22.10
N PRO A 142 -12.90 -17.99 21.43
CA PRO A 142 -12.85 -18.32 20.01
C PRO A 142 -13.61 -19.61 19.66
N GLY A 143 -14.42 -19.53 18.61
CA GLY A 143 -15.18 -20.64 18.04
C GLY A 143 -14.65 -21.09 16.67
N LYS A 144 -15.47 -21.90 15.98
CA LYS A 144 -15.22 -22.36 14.61
C LYS A 144 -16.41 -22.00 13.72
N LEU A 145 -16.14 -21.52 12.51
CA LEU A 145 -17.14 -21.24 11.49
C LEU A 145 -16.81 -22.03 10.22
N ASP A 146 -17.72 -22.92 9.82
CA ASP A 146 -17.66 -23.62 8.53
C ASP A 146 -18.62 -22.95 7.55
N LEU A 147 -18.08 -22.44 6.45
CA LEU A 147 -18.77 -21.64 5.45
C LEU A 147 -18.58 -22.24 4.05
N GLU A 148 -19.53 -21.98 3.16
CA GLU A 148 -19.48 -22.47 1.77
C GLU A 148 -19.92 -21.38 0.78
N THR A 149 -19.18 -21.30 -0.33
CA THR A 149 -19.40 -20.37 -1.44
C THR A 149 -18.96 -21.00 -2.77
N ASP A 150 -19.28 -20.41 -3.91
CA ASP A 150 -18.73 -20.87 -5.19
C ASP A 150 -17.30 -20.36 -5.38
N VAL A 151 -17.12 -19.05 -5.23
CA VAL A 151 -15.82 -18.38 -5.35
C VAL A 151 -15.50 -17.66 -4.05
N VAL A 152 -14.28 -17.88 -3.53
CA VAL A 152 -13.74 -17.06 -2.43
C VAL A 152 -12.60 -16.19 -2.95
N VAL A 153 -12.67 -14.89 -2.68
CA VAL A 153 -11.66 -13.90 -3.04
C VAL A 153 -10.92 -13.47 -1.78
N VAL A 154 -9.59 -13.51 -1.80
CA VAL A 154 -8.73 -13.15 -0.67
C VAL A 154 -8.04 -11.83 -0.95
N GLY A 155 -8.53 -10.76 -0.33
CA GLY A 155 -8.05 -9.39 -0.48
C GLY A 155 -9.03 -8.49 -1.23
N SER A 156 -9.19 -7.27 -0.73
CA SER A 156 -10.18 -6.29 -1.23
C SER A 156 -9.58 -5.09 -1.97
N GLY A 157 -8.37 -5.22 -2.51
CA GLY A 157 -7.85 -4.21 -3.44
C GLY A 157 -8.67 -4.17 -4.73
N LEU A 158 -8.36 -3.24 -5.65
CA LEU A 158 -9.12 -3.10 -6.91
C LEU A 158 -9.22 -4.43 -7.67
N ALA A 159 -8.13 -5.21 -7.71
CA ALA A 159 -8.10 -6.51 -8.38
C ALA A 159 -9.04 -7.54 -7.73
N GLY A 160 -9.15 -7.54 -6.40
CA GLY A 160 -10.04 -8.47 -5.69
C GLY A 160 -11.51 -8.05 -5.78
N VAL A 161 -11.79 -6.75 -5.65
CA VAL A 161 -13.16 -6.23 -5.77
C VAL A 161 -13.70 -6.43 -7.20
N SER A 162 -12.92 -6.12 -8.23
CA SER A 162 -13.30 -6.37 -9.63
C SER A 162 -13.51 -7.86 -9.92
N ALA A 163 -12.64 -8.74 -9.40
CA ALA A 163 -12.82 -10.18 -9.52
C ALA A 163 -14.09 -10.68 -8.83
N ALA A 164 -14.41 -10.15 -7.64
CA ALA A 164 -15.61 -10.52 -6.91
C ALA A 164 -16.90 -10.08 -7.63
N ILE A 165 -16.94 -8.82 -8.09
CA ILE A 165 -18.05 -8.28 -8.89
C ILE A 165 -18.23 -9.13 -10.15
N THR A 166 -17.16 -9.29 -10.94
CA THR A 166 -17.24 -10.05 -12.19
C THR A 166 -17.66 -11.51 -11.98
N ALA A 167 -17.19 -12.17 -10.92
CA ALA A 167 -17.62 -13.52 -10.59
C ALA A 167 -19.12 -13.59 -10.24
N ALA A 168 -19.62 -12.62 -9.48
CA ALA A 168 -21.02 -12.53 -9.11
C ALA A 168 -21.93 -12.23 -10.32
N GLU A 169 -21.50 -11.33 -11.22
CA GLU A 169 -22.19 -11.07 -12.49
C GLU A 169 -22.24 -12.31 -13.39
N ASN A 170 -21.25 -13.20 -13.28
CA ASN A 170 -21.22 -14.50 -13.95
C ASN A 170 -21.95 -15.61 -13.15
N GLY A 171 -22.76 -15.25 -12.15
CA GLY A 171 -23.69 -16.12 -11.45
C GLY A 171 -23.10 -16.92 -10.30
N ALA A 172 -21.85 -16.66 -9.89
CA ALA A 172 -21.26 -17.31 -8.73
C ALA A 172 -21.76 -16.71 -7.42
N LYS A 173 -21.96 -17.53 -6.38
CA LYS A 173 -21.99 -17.04 -5.01
C LYS A 173 -20.57 -16.68 -4.58
N VAL A 174 -20.35 -15.44 -4.16
CA VAL A 174 -19.01 -14.92 -3.86
C VAL A 174 -18.88 -14.55 -2.38
N MET A 175 -17.77 -14.94 -1.78
CA MET A 175 -17.31 -14.45 -0.48
C MET A 175 -15.98 -13.73 -0.64
N LEU A 176 -15.88 -12.51 -0.11
CA LEU A 176 -14.65 -11.73 -0.11
C LEU A 176 -14.10 -11.64 1.31
N LEU A 177 -12.88 -12.14 1.53
CA LEU A 177 -12.17 -12.05 2.80
C LEU A 177 -11.17 -10.90 2.77
N GLU A 178 -11.24 -10.03 3.77
CA GLU A 178 -10.32 -8.92 3.96
C GLU A 178 -9.80 -8.92 5.39
N ARG A 179 -8.48 -8.86 5.56
CA ARG A 179 -7.84 -8.90 6.87
C ARG A 179 -7.92 -7.57 7.61
N LEU A 180 -8.00 -6.46 6.88
CA LEU A 180 -8.17 -5.13 7.43
C LEU A 180 -9.62 -4.93 7.88
N GLY A 181 -9.87 -3.91 8.71
CA GLY A 181 -11.23 -3.56 9.11
C GLY A 181 -12.01 -2.77 8.05
N ARG A 182 -11.47 -2.65 6.84
CA ARG A 182 -11.97 -1.86 5.71
C ARG A 182 -11.57 -2.49 4.39
N LEU A 183 -12.27 -2.14 3.31
CA LEU A 183 -11.87 -2.55 1.97
C LEU A 183 -10.77 -1.66 1.38
N GLY A 184 -10.19 -2.13 0.27
CA GLY A 184 -9.39 -1.34 -0.65
C GLY A 184 -7.87 -1.50 -0.52
N GLY A 185 -7.36 -2.12 0.54
CA GLY A 185 -5.92 -2.35 0.72
C GLY A 185 -5.06 -1.10 0.43
N THR A 186 -4.00 -1.28 -0.37
CA THR A 186 -3.18 -0.17 -0.92
C THR A 186 -3.84 0.56 -2.08
N SER A 187 -4.80 -0.05 -2.80
CA SER A 187 -5.58 0.64 -3.85
C SER A 187 -6.32 1.86 -3.29
N ALA A 188 -6.81 1.79 -2.05
CA ALA A 188 -7.44 2.92 -1.37
C ALA A 188 -6.50 4.10 -1.08
N LEU A 189 -5.18 3.87 -1.11
CA LEU A 189 -4.13 4.87 -0.90
C LEU A 189 -3.59 5.45 -2.23
N SER A 190 -4.03 4.90 -3.37
CA SER A 190 -3.56 5.34 -4.70
C SER A 190 -4.00 6.78 -5.02
N ALA A 191 -3.54 7.37 -6.12
CA ALA A 191 -4.11 8.65 -6.57
C ALA A 191 -5.48 8.48 -7.29
N GLY A 192 -5.97 7.25 -7.45
CA GLY A 192 -7.16 6.94 -8.26
C GLY A 192 -6.88 7.06 -9.75
N TRP A 193 -5.67 6.70 -10.20
CA TRP A 193 -5.26 6.79 -11.60
C TRP A 193 -5.30 5.43 -12.28
N VAL A 194 -5.84 5.37 -13.50
CA VAL A 194 -5.90 4.16 -14.33
C VAL A 194 -5.36 4.50 -15.72
N HIS A 195 -4.39 3.72 -16.18
CA HIS A 195 -3.76 3.92 -17.48
C HIS A 195 -4.64 3.27 -18.56
N ALA A 196 -4.93 3.95 -19.67
CA ALA A 196 -5.68 3.35 -20.79
C ALA A 196 -5.48 4.12 -22.10
N ALA A 197 -5.75 3.45 -23.23
CA ALA A 197 -5.63 3.99 -24.57
C ALA A 197 -6.86 3.66 -25.44
N GLY A 198 -7.23 4.57 -26.34
CA GLY A 198 -8.41 4.48 -27.20
C GLY A 198 -9.73 4.79 -26.48
N THR A 199 -9.75 5.71 -25.52
CA THR A 199 -10.96 6.00 -24.71
C THR A 199 -11.75 7.20 -25.23
N ASP A 200 -13.05 7.24 -24.92
CA ASP A 200 -13.90 8.42 -25.16
C ASP A 200 -13.38 9.69 -24.45
N ILE A 201 -12.73 9.53 -23.29
CA ILE A 201 -12.11 10.64 -22.55
C ILE A 201 -10.92 11.19 -23.35
N GLN A 202 -10.10 10.33 -23.97
CA GLN A 202 -9.03 10.77 -24.88
C GLN A 202 -9.60 11.52 -26.09
N GLU A 203 -10.64 10.99 -26.73
CA GLU A 203 -11.27 11.64 -27.88
C GLU A 203 -11.80 13.05 -27.53
N LYS A 204 -12.48 13.19 -26.39
CA LYS A 204 -12.97 14.49 -25.89
C LYS A 204 -11.84 15.51 -25.65
N ASN A 205 -10.64 15.04 -25.31
CA ASN A 205 -9.45 15.86 -25.10
C ASN A 205 -8.60 16.02 -26.37
N ASN A 206 -9.09 15.56 -27.54
CA ASN A 206 -8.35 15.57 -28.80
C ASN A 206 -7.02 14.80 -28.76
N VAL A 207 -6.93 13.78 -27.89
CA VAL A 207 -5.79 12.87 -27.81
C VAL A 207 -6.03 11.70 -28.75
N LYS A 208 -5.13 11.52 -29.73
CA LYS A 208 -5.17 10.38 -30.65
C LYS A 208 -4.25 9.29 -30.14
N ASP A 209 -4.81 8.11 -29.90
CA ASP A 209 -4.09 6.98 -29.34
C ASP A 209 -4.77 5.66 -29.70
N SER A 210 -4.13 4.53 -29.39
CA SER A 210 -4.68 3.19 -29.63
C SER A 210 -4.06 2.17 -28.69
N ALA A 211 -4.75 1.05 -28.48
CA ALA A 211 -4.21 -0.11 -27.77
C ALA A 211 -2.87 -0.58 -28.35
N GLU A 212 -2.74 -0.64 -29.69
CA GLU A 212 -1.51 -1.05 -30.35
C GLU A 212 -0.34 -0.10 -30.04
N LYS A 213 -0.56 1.22 -30.13
CA LYS A 213 0.49 2.18 -29.77
C LYS A 213 0.86 2.09 -28.28
N PHE A 214 -0.12 1.83 -27.41
CA PHE A 214 0.15 1.63 -26.00
C PHE A 214 0.97 0.34 -25.74
N TYR A 215 0.68 -0.74 -26.45
CA TYR A 215 1.47 -1.97 -26.44
C TYR A 215 2.91 -1.72 -26.89
N GLU A 216 3.11 -1.05 -28.04
CA GLU A 216 4.44 -0.69 -28.55
C GLU A 216 5.24 0.13 -27.52
N ASP A 217 4.61 1.14 -26.92
CA ASP A 217 5.23 1.98 -25.89
C ASP A 217 5.63 1.17 -24.64
N TRP A 218 4.77 0.24 -24.22
CA TRP A 218 5.03 -0.64 -23.08
C TRP A 218 6.20 -1.59 -23.34
N MET A 219 6.22 -2.22 -24.51
CA MET A 219 7.28 -3.15 -24.91
C MET A 219 8.62 -2.44 -25.15
N MET A 220 8.60 -1.25 -25.74
CA MET A 220 9.79 -0.41 -25.88
C MET A 220 10.43 -0.11 -24.52
N LEU A 221 9.61 0.21 -23.51
CA LEU A 221 10.10 0.48 -22.15
C LEU A 221 10.58 -0.79 -21.43
N ALA A 222 9.96 -1.94 -21.70
CA ALA A 222 10.45 -3.24 -21.22
C ALA A 222 11.84 -3.56 -21.81
N GLU A 223 12.02 -3.37 -23.12
CA GLU A 223 13.30 -3.57 -23.80
C GLU A 223 14.37 -2.59 -23.28
N ARG A 224 14.01 -1.31 -23.13
CA ARG A 224 14.90 -0.28 -22.57
C ARG A 224 15.39 -0.64 -21.17
N ALA A 225 14.53 -1.24 -20.36
CA ALA A 225 14.84 -1.70 -19.01
C ALA A 225 15.46 -3.11 -18.95
N LYS A 226 15.67 -3.76 -20.11
CA LYS A 226 16.16 -5.14 -20.23
C LYS A 226 15.34 -6.13 -19.39
N ASP A 227 14.02 -6.00 -19.47
CA ASP A 227 13.10 -6.89 -18.76
C ASP A 227 13.05 -8.27 -19.41
N GLU A 228 13.19 -9.31 -18.61
CA GLU A 228 13.17 -10.72 -19.06
C GLU A 228 11.90 -11.47 -18.62
N TYR A 229 11.03 -10.83 -17.83
CA TYR A 229 9.87 -11.48 -17.21
C TYR A 229 8.55 -11.10 -17.86
N VAL A 230 8.50 -9.94 -18.52
CA VAL A 230 7.29 -9.43 -19.16
C VAL A 230 6.89 -10.33 -20.32
N GLU A 231 5.65 -10.82 -20.28
CA GLU A 231 5.08 -11.68 -21.30
C GLU A 231 4.30 -10.84 -22.34
N PRO A 232 4.75 -10.80 -23.61
CA PRO A 232 4.16 -9.94 -24.63
C PRO A 232 2.66 -10.13 -24.83
N ASP A 233 2.17 -11.37 -24.79
CA ASP A 233 0.74 -11.67 -24.99
C ASP A 233 -0.13 -11.14 -23.83
N MET A 234 0.39 -11.17 -22.60
CA MET A 234 -0.31 -10.60 -21.44
C MET A 234 -0.36 -9.07 -21.51
N VAL A 235 0.75 -8.42 -21.88
CA VAL A 235 0.77 -6.96 -22.07
C VAL A 235 -0.14 -6.55 -23.21
N LYS A 236 -0.14 -7.31 -24.31
CA LYS A 236 -1.06 -7.08 -25.43
C LYS A 236 -2.51 -7.18 -24.96
N TYR A 237 -2.86 -8.21 -24.19
CA TYR A 237 -4.20 -8.34 -23.64
C TYR A 237 -4.59 -7.16 -22.74
N ILE A 238 -3.70 -6.71 -21.84
CA ILE A 238 -3.95 -5.54 -20.99
C ILE A 238 -4.24 -4.28 -21.82
N THR A 239 -3.41 -4.03 -22.82
CA THR A 239 -3.52 -2.81 -23.64
C THR A 239 -4.73 -2.84 -24.56
N ASP A 240 -5.04 -4.00 -25.17
CA ASP A 240 -6.23 -4.23 -26.00
C ASP A 240 -7.54 -4.01 -25.21
N HIS A 241 -7.58 -4.36 -23.91
CA HIS A 241 -8.78 -4.19 -23.06
C HIS A 241 -8.74 -2.91 -22.20
N SER A 242 -7.75 -2.04 -22.39
CA SER A 242 -7.56 -0.91 -21.47
C SER A 242 -8.68 0.12 -21.51
N ALA A 243 -9.24 0.42 -22.69
CA ALA A 243 -10.41 1.28 -22.83
C ALA A 243 -11.67 0.65 -22.25
N GLU A 244 -11.88 -0.65 -22.50
CA GLU A 244 -13.01 -1.40 -21.94
C GLU A 244 -12.99 -1.39 -20.42
N ASN A 245 -11.82 -1.45 -19.79
CA ASN A 245 -11.69 -1.35 -18.34
C ASN A 245 -12.06 0.04 -17.80
N ILE A 246 -11.78 1.13 -18.53
CA ILE A 246 -12.26 2.47 -18.15
C ILE A 246 -13.79 2.52 -18.26
N GLN A 247 -14.35 1.95 -19.32
CA GLN A 247 -15.81 1.88 -19.49
C GLN A 247 -16.46 1.02 -18.40
N TRP A 248 -15.87 -0.12 -18.06
CA TRP A 248 -16.34 -0.99 -16.98
C TRP A 248 -16.43 -0.23 -15.65
N LEU A 249 -15.41 0.56 -15.30
CA LEU A 249 -15.45 1.41 -14.11
C LEU A 249 -16.62 2.41 -14.16
N ILE A 250 -16.82 3.09 -15.30
CA ILE A 250 -17.91 4.06 -15.49
C ILE A 250 -19.28 3.39 -15.36
N ASP A 251 -19.45 2.21 -15.96
CA ASP A 251 -20.69 1.44 -15.92
C ASP A 251 -21.04 1.00 -14.48
N HIS A 252 -20.01 0.77 -13.65
CA HIS A 252 -20.09 0.47 -12.22
C HIS A 252 -20.07 1.74 -11.33
N GLY A 253 -20.52 2.87 -11.88
CA GLY A 253 -20.74 4.11 -11.14
C GLY A 253 -19.49 4.90 -10.77
N VAL A 254 -18.29 4.46 -11.17
CA VAL A 254 -17.04 5.20 -10.92
C VAL A 254 -17.01 6.46 -11.77
N LYS A 255 -16.97 7.61 -11.09
CA LYS A 255 -16.89 8.90 -11.77
C LYS A 255 -15.46 9.23 -12.14
N MET A 256 -15.21 9.48 -13.43
CA MET A 256 -13.89 9.85 -13.95
C MET A 256 -13.85 11.36 -14.22
N MET A 257 -12.71 11.99 -13.97
CA MET A 257 -12.43 13.35 -14.40
C MET A 257 -12.35 13.41 -15.93
N ASP A 258 -12.77 14.54 -16.51
CA ASP A 258 -12.62 14.77 -17.94
C ASP A 258 -11.15 15.02 -18.35
N SER A 259 -10.27 15.40 -17.41
CA SER A 259 -8.86 15.66 -17.70
C SER A 259 -8.04 14.37 -17.84
N ILE A 260 -7.09 14.35 -18.77
CA ILE A 260 -6.17 13.25 -18.99
C ILE A 260 -4.72 13.71 -18.98
N PHE A 261 -3.82 12.90 -18.42
CA PHE A 261 -2.42 13.27 -18.21
C PHE A 261 -1.46 12.29 -18.89
N ALA A 262 -0.30 12.81 -19.33
CA ALA A 262 0.83 12.01 -19.78
C ALA A 262 1.68 11.58 -18.58
N ALA A 263 2.32 10.42 -18.66
CA ALA A 263 3.21 9.94 -17.61
C ALA A 263 4.58 10.65 -17.62
N GLY A 264 4.95 11.23 -18.75
CA GLY A 264 6.19 11.98 -18.94
C GLY A 264 6.20 12.71 -20.27
N ILE A 265 7.34 13.31 -20.64
CA ILE A 265 7.47 14.10 -21.88
C ILE A 265 8.13 13.33 -23.03
N TYR A 266 8.72 12.17 -22.74
CA TYR A 266 9.44 11.35 -23.72
C TYR A 266 8.58 10.26 -24.34
N GLU A 267 9.02 9.78 -25.50
CA GLU A 267 8.41 8.65 -26.19
C GLU A 267 8.19 7.47 -25.25
N GLY A 268 7.08 6.76 -25.42
CA GLY A 268 6.62 5.74 -24.49
C GLY A 268 5.72 6.28 -23.37
N ARG A 269 5.82 7.57 -23.03
CA ARG A 269 5.09 8.20 -21.90
C ARG A 269 4.44 9.54 -22.21
N ASN A 270 4.70 10.12 -23.38
CA ASN A 270 4.26 11.45 -23.80
C ASN A 270 2.82 11.53 -24.30
N ILE A 271 2.19 10.38 -24.61
CA ILE A 271 0.77 10.35 -24.97
C ILE A 271 -0.06 10.36 -23.68
N PRO A 272 -1.00 11.31 -23.50
CA PRO A 272 -1.86 11.33 -22.33
C PRO A 272 -2.76 10.09 -22.24
N ARG A 273 -2.56 9.28 -21.21
CA ARG A 273 -3.25 8.00 -20.97
C ARG A 273 -3.68 7.79 -19.52
N ILE A 274 -3.29 8.68 -18.62
CA ILE A 274 -3.61 8.57 -17.19
C ILE A 274 -5.00 9.18 -16.98
N HIS A 275 -5.98 8.31 -16.77
CA HIS A 275 -7.33 8.67 -16.38
C HIS A 275 -7.42 8.77 -14.87
N GLN A 276 -8.11 9.78 -14.35
CA GLN A 276 -8.23 10.00 -12.91
C GLN A 276 -9.69 9.89 -12.46
N THR A 277 -9.93 9.17 -11.37
CA THR A 277 -11.23 9.12 -10.70
C THR A 277 -11.49 10.42 -9.94
N GLU A 278 -12.72 10.94 -10.01
CA GLU A 278 -13.16 12.07 -9.19
C GLU A 278 -12.96 11.78 -7.70
N GLY A 279 -12.33 12.70 -6.98
CA GLY A 279 -11.96 12.54 -5.57
C GLY A 279 -10.64 11.79 -5.34
N GLY A 280 -10.10 11.09 -6.35
CA GLY A 280 -8.86 10.31 -6.26
C GLY A 280 -8.90 9.22 -5.18
N LYS A 281 -7.74 8.73 -4.71
CA LYS A 281 -7.67 7.87 -3.51
C LYS A 281 -8.60 6.65 -3.56
N GLY A 282 -9.25 6.34 -2.45
CA GLY A 282 -10.14 5.20 -2.32
C GLY A 282 -11.49 5.34 -3.00
N TYR A 283 -11.73 6.39 -3.79
CA TYR A 283 -13.03 6.60 -4.42
C TYR A 283 -13.40 5.51 -5.42
N ILE A 284 -12.45 4.92 -6.15
CA ILE A 284 -12.74 3.76 -7.02
C ILE A 284 -13.40 2.65 -6.19
N ILE A 285 -12.77 2.26 -5.09
CA ILE A 285 -13.29 1.20 -4.21
C ILE A 285 -14.64 1.64 -3.61
N LYS A 286 -14.76 2.90 -3.20
CA LYS A 286 -15.99 3.45 -2.62
C LYS A 286 -17.18 3.36 -3.58
N TYR A 287 -17.00 3.68 -4.85
CA TYR A 287 -18.06 3.56 -5.87
C TYR A 287 -18.45 2.10 -6.08
N LEU A 288 -17.45 1.21 -6.25
CA LEU A 288 -17.68 -0.23 -6.45
C LEU A 288 -18.33 -0.93 -5.25
N MET A 289 -18.40 -0.30 -4.06
CA MET A 289 -19.12 -0.86 -2.93
C MET A 289 -20.62 -0.96 -3.18
N GLU A 290 -21.19 -0.14 -4.06
CA GLU A 290 -22.59 -0.23 -4.46
C GLU A 290 -22.87 -1.59 -5.10
N ASP A 291 -22.09 -1.97 -6.12
CA ASP A 291 -22.22 -3.27 -6.79
C ASP A 291 -21.91 -4.45 -5.86
N VAL A 292 -20.91 -4.31 -4.97
CA VAL A 292 -20.62 -5.33 -3.95
C VAL A 292 -21.87 -5.65 -3.11
N ASN A 293 -22.64 -4.62 -2.73
CA ASN A 293 -23.87 -4.81 -1.97
C ASN A 293 -25.02 -5.32 -2.85
N ASP A 294 -25.23 -4.72 -4.02
CA ASP A 294 -26.36 -5.03 -4.90
C ASP A 294 -26.29 -6.45 -5.49
N LEU A 295 -25.07 -6.94 -5.75
CA LEU A 295 -24.82 -8.31 -6.20
C LEU A 295 -24.81 -9.32 -5.04
N GLY A 296 -24.97 -8.87 -3.79
CA GLY A 296 -25.03 -9.75 -2.62
C GLY A 296 -23.73 -10.47 -2.30
N ILE A 297 -22.58 -9.84 -2.60
CA ILE A 297 -21.25 -10.40 -2.29
C ILE A 297 -21.04 -10.39 -0.78
N GLU A 298 -20.76 -11.55 -0.19
CA GLU A 298 -20.56 -11.66 1.25
C GLU A 298 -19.16 -11.18 1.64
N VAL A 299 -19.07 -9.98 2.20
CA VAL A 299 -17.80 -9.38 2.63
C VAL A 299 -17.52 -9.68 4.10
N ARG A 300 -16.34 -10.24 4.38
CA ARG A 300 -15.80 -10.42 5.73
C ARG A 300 -14.50 -9.64 5.93
N VAL A 301 -14.64 -8.44 6.48
CA VAL A 301 -13.51 -7.66 7.01
C VAL A 301 -12.97 -8.29 8.30
N ASN A 302 -11.79 -7.85 8.73
CA ASN A 302 -11.06 -8.39 9.87
C ASN A 302 -10.91 -9.92 9.86
N THR A 303 -10.83 -10.53 8.68
CA THR A 303 -10.77 -11.98 8.47
C THR A 303 -9.55 -12.31 7.62
N ARG A 304 -8.47 -12.75 8.29
CA ARG A 304 -7.19 -13.03 7.62
C ARG A 304 -7.15 -14.47 7.15
N ALA A 305 -7.14 -14.69 5.83
CA ALA A 305 -6.84 -15.99 5.25
C ALA A 305 -5.39 -16.38 5.55
N THR A 306 -5.17 -17.64 5.94
CA THR A 306 -3.88 -18.14 6.42
C THR A 306 -3.38 -19.36 5.65
N GLU A 307 -4.28 -20.16 5.06
CA GLU A 307 -3.92 -21.41 4.39
C GLU A 307 -4.91 -21.73 3.27
N LEU A 308 -4.42 -22.27 2.15
CA LEU A 308 -5.27 -22.88 1.12
C LEU A 308 -5.65 -24.30 1.53
N ILE A 309 -6.90 -24.69 1.29
CA ILE A 309 -7.36 -26.06 1.45
C ILE A 309 -7.18 -26.76 0.11
N LYS A 310 -6.44 -27.87 0.09
CA LYS A 310 -6.17 -28.65 -1.12
C LYS A 310 -6.63 -30.10 -0.94
N GLU A 311 -7.42 -30.58 -1.89
CA GLU A 311 -7.90 -31.96 -1.99
C GLU A 311 -7.33 -32.58 -3.27
N GLY A 312 -6.35 -33.47 -3.14
CA GLY A 312 -5.62 -34.00 -4.29
C GLY A 312 -4.83 -32.91 -5.01
N ASP A 313 -5.14 -32.67 -6.27
CA ASP A 313 -4.54 -31.65 -7.13
C ASP A 313 -5.33 -30.33 -7.16
N LYS A 314 -6.53 -30.29 -6.56
CA LYS A 314 -7.43 -29.14 -6.60
C LYS A 314 -7.43 -28.36 -5.29
N VAL A 315 -7.38 -27.03 -5.37
CA VAL A 315 -7.69 -26.12 -4.26
C VAL A 315 -9.20 -25.99 -4.12
N THR A 316 -9.70 -26.21 -2.91
CA THR A 316 -11.14 -26.31 -2.58
C THR A 316 -11.59 -25.36 -1.48
N GLY A 317 -10.76 -24.37 -1.12
CA GLY A 317 -11.13 -23.38 -0.12
C GLY A 317 -9.95 -22.74 0.58
N VAL A 318 -10.25 -22.05 1.67
CA VAL A 318 -9.28 -21.35 2.52
C VAL A 318 -9.61 -21.52 4.00
N LYS A 319 -8.57 -21.58 4.83
CA LYS A 319 -8.68 -21.33 6.27
C LYS A 319 -8.36 -19.86 6.54
N ALA A 320 -9.03 -19.28 7.52
CA ALA A 320 -8.86 -17.92 7.96
C ALA A 320 -9.06 -17.81 9.48
N VAL A 321 -8.67 -16.65 10.02
CA VAL A 321 -8.90 -16.28 11.42
C VAL A 321 -9.49 -14.87 11.45
N ASP A 322 -10.59 -14.68 12.20
CA ASP A 322 -11.21 -13.35 12.36
C ASP A 322 -10.63 -12.55 13.55
N LYS A 323 -11.09 -11.30 13.74
CA LYS A 323 -10.65 -10.43 14.85
C LYS A 323 -10.89 -11.00 16.25
N ASP A 324 -11.87 -11.89 16.40
CA ASP A 324 -12.23 -12.50 17.68
C ASP A 324 -11.48 -13.81 17.90
N GLY A 325 -10.60 -14.18 16.96
CA GLY A 325 -9.76 -15.37 17.00
C GLY A 325 -10.49 -16.62 16.52
N ASN A 326 -11.70 -16.51 15.97
CA ASN A 326 -12.44 -17.66 15.50
C ASN A 326 -11.72 -18.30 14.30
N GLU A 327 -11.65 -19.63 14.28
CA GLU A 327 -11.19 -20.37 13.11
C GLU A 327 -12.30 -20.37 12.06
N VAL A 328 -12.02 -19.83 10.88
CA VAL A 328 -12.97 -19.76 9.77
C VAL A 328 -12.49 -20.70 8.66
N THR A 329 -13.33 -21.66 8.28
CA THR A 329 -13.08 -22.56 7.14
C THR A 329 -14.08 -22.20 6.05
N VAL A 330 -13.60 -21.74 4.89
CA VAL A 330 -14.44 -21.45 3.72
C VAL A 330 -14.16 -22.49 2.66
N LYS A 331 -15.11 -23.38 2.39
CA LYS A 331 -15.06 -24.25 1.21
C LYS A 331 -15.55 -23.48 0.00
N ALA A 332 -14.83 -23.63 -1.11
CA ALA A 332 -15.14 -22.98 -2.37
C ALA A 332 -14.78 -23.89 -3.55
N LYS A 333 -15.43 -23.67 -4.69
CA LYS A 333 -15.07 -24.36 -5.93
C LYS A 333 -13.81 -23.78 -6.56
N SER A 334 -13.58 -22.47 -6.36
CA SER A 334 -12.44 -21.70 -6.82
C SER A 334 -11.98 -20.68 -5.76
N VAL A 335 -10.68 -20.41 -5.69
CA VAL A 335 -10.05 -19.41 -4.82
C VAL A 335 -9.29 -18.39 -5.67
N ILE A 336 -9.53 -17.09 -5.45
CA ILE A 336 -8.79 -16.00 -6.10
C ILE A 336 -7.90 -15.30 -5.06
N LEU A 337 -6.60 -15.31 -5.28
CA LEU A 337 -5.59 -14.66 -4.44
C LEU A 337 -5.34 -13.21 -4.93
N ALA A 338 -5.70 -12.22 -4.10
CA ALA A 338 -5.69 -10.80 -4.48
C ALA A 338 -5.18 -9.87 -3.35
N SER A 339 -4.31 -10.35 -2.44
CA SER A 339 -3.88 -9.57 -1.26
C SER A 339 -2.69 -8.61 -1.50
N GLY A 340 -2.35 -8.34 -2.76
CA GLY A 340 -1.22 -7.48 -3.12
C GLY A 340 0.16 -8.08 -2.82
N GLY A 341 1.18 -7.22 -2.81
CA GLY A 341 2.58 -7.59 -2.57
C GLY A 341 2.97 -7.81 -1.10
N PHE A 342 4.26 -7.63 -0.80
CA PHE A 342 4.84 -7.87 0.54
C PHE A 342 5.73 -6.73 1.05
N ALA A 343 5.57 -5.50 0.54
CA ALA A 343 6.36 -4.34 0.95
C ALA A 343 6.40 -4.17 2.49
N GLY A 344 5.29 -4.45 3.18
CA GLY A 344 5.17 -4.36 4.64
C GLY A 344 5.69 -5.57 5.42
N ASN A 345 6.35 -6.53 4.79
CA ASN A 345 6.92 -7.71 5.45
C ASN A 345 8.47 -7.63 5.47
N PRO A 346 9.09 -7.23 6.60
CA PRO A 346 10.55 -7.11 6.71
C PRO A 346 11.31 -8.40 6.39
N GLU A 347 10.76 -9.56 6.72
CA GLU A 347 11.43 -10.86 6.46
C GLU A 347 11.45 -11.17 4.96
N MET A 348 10.34 -10.94 4.26
CA MET A 348 10.27 -11.13 2.81
C MET A 348 11.06 -10.06 2.06
N MET A 349 11.08 -8.82 2.55
CA MET A 349 11.93 -7.75 2.04
C MET A 349 13.41 -8.12 2.17
N ALA A 350 13.85 -8.60 3.34
CA ALA A 350 15.23 -9.06 3.51
C ALA A 350 15.58 -10.26 2.61
N LYS A 351 14.62 -11.15 2.34
CA LYS A 351 14.80 -12.31 1.46
C LYS A 351 14.91 -11.94 -0.02
N TYR A 352 14.01 -11.10 -0.53
CA TYR A 352 13.86 -10.84 -1.96
C TYR A 352 14.46 -9.52 -2.43
N TYR A 353 14.53 -8.53 -1.55
CA TYR A 353 14.99 -7.18 -1.82
C TYR A 353 15.88 -6.64 -0.69
N PRO A 354 17.01 -7.31 -0.37
CA PRO A 354 17.89 -6.91 0.73
C PRO A 354 18.40 -5.46 0.60
N GLN A 355 18.41 -4.90 -0.61
CA GLN A 355 18.80 -3.53 -0.89
C GLN A 355 17.71 -2.47 -0.58
N TYR A 356 16.46 -2.88 -0.31
CA TYR A 356 15.32 -1.97 -0.13
C TYR A 356 14.63 -2.13 1.24
N THR A 357 15.29 -2.74 2.21
CA THR A 357 14.71 -2.99 3.55
C THR A 357 14.34 -1.71 4.29
N ASP A 358 14.99 -0.58 3.95
CA ASP A 358 14.76 0.72 4.59
C ASP A 358 13.71 1.57 3.85
N TYR A 359 13.13 1.07 2.75
CA TYR A 359 12.20 1.83 1.87
C TYR A 359 10.72 1.49 2.09
N ILE A 360 10.40 0.79 3.18
CA ILE A 360 9.07 0.27 3.46
C ILE A 360 8.12 1.42 3.82
N ASN A 361 7.11 1.67 2.97
CA ASN A 361 6.10 2.72 3.20
C ASN A 361 4.68 2.22 3.45
N SER A 362 4.47 0.90 3.48
CA SER A 362 3.18 0.27 3.72
C SER A 362 3.31 -0.77 4.82
N SER A 363 2.33 -0.83 5.72
CA SER A 363 2.22 -1.87 6.75
C SER A 363 1.16 -2.93 6.43
N VAL A 364 0.44 -2.79 5.30
CA VAL A 364 -0.79 -3.55 5.03
C VAL A 364 -0.65 -4.65 3.97
N ASN A 365 0.46 -4.74 3.25
CA ASN A 365 0.73 -5.77 2.25
C ASN A 365 1.92 -6.65 2.70
N THR A 366 1.66 -7.85 3.21
CA THR A 366 2.68 -8.69 3.88
C THR A 366 2.98 -10.01 3.17
N GLY A 367 2.49 -10.21 1.94
CA GLY A 367 2.76 -11.41 1.15
C GLY A 367 1.99 -12.66 1.56
N ASP A 368 0.87 -12.51 2.28
CA ASP A 368 0.07 -13.63 2.78
C ASP A 368 -0.33 -14.59 1.63
N THR A 369 -0.83 -14.06 0.50
CA THR A 369 -1.20 -14.88 -0.66
C THR A 369 0.00 -15.48 -1.40
N LEU A 370 1.15 -14.79 -1.42
CA LEU A 370 2.36 -15.33 -2.02
C LEU A 370 2.83 -16.58 -1.25
N ALA A 371 2.83 -16.49 0.09
CA ALA A 371 3.14 -17.62 0.97
C ALA A 371 2.13 -18.77 0.83
N MET A 372 0.83 -18.46 0.75
CA MET A 372 -0.22 -19.45 0.51
C MET A 372 -0.02 -20.20 -0.82
N GLY A 373 0.28 -19.48 -1.90
CA GLY A 373 0.57 -20.08 -3.21
C GLY A 373 1.84 -20.94 -3.20
N GLU A 374 2.93 -20.45 -2.60
CA GLU A 374 4.16 -21.23 -2.41
C GLU A 374 3.88 -22.55 -1.65
N GLY A 375 3.04 -22.49 -0.62
CA GLY A 375 2.66 -23.64 0.21
C GLY A 375 1.94 -24.77 -0.55
N VAL A 376 1.28 -24.47 -1.68
CA VAL A 376 0.60 -25.47 -2.52
C VAL A 376 1.40 -25.85 -3.79
N GLY A 377 2.62 -25.33 -3.92
CA GLY A 377 3.56 -25.67 -5.00
C GLY A 377 3.56 -24.71 -6.19
N ALA A 378 2.98 -23.52 -6.07
CA ALA A 378 3.00 -22.52 -7.13
C ALA A 378 4.43 -22.13 -7.55
N ASP A 379 4.59 -21.83 -8.83
CA ASP A 379 5.79 -21.18 -9.36
C ASP A 379 5.80 -19.70 -8.96
N ILE A 380 6.95 -19.24 -8.45
CA ILE A 380 7.15 -17.88 -7.99
C ILE A 380 8.16 -17.21 -8.91
N ILE A 381 7.75 -16.10 -9.52
CA ILE A 381 8.63 -15.31 -10.37
C ILE A 381 9.34 -14.31 -9.47
N VAL A 382 10.64 -14.53 -9.24
CA VAL A 382 11.49 -13.61 -8.49
C VAL A 382 12.07 -12.58 -9.45
N LYS A 383 11.46 -11.41 -9.50
CA LYS A 383 11.91 -10.26 -10.27
C LYS A 383 12.68 -9.30 -9.37
N ASN A 384 13.95 -9.03 -9.69
CA ASN A 384 14.77 -8.05 -8.98
C ASN A 384 14.41 -6.59 -9.37
N ALA A 385 13.13 -6.26 -9.28
CA ALA A 385 12.60 -4.92 -9.46
C ALA A 385 11.40 -4.73 -8.52
N ALA A 386 11.23 -3.52 -8.05
CA ALA A 386 10.12 -3.10 -7.22
C ALA A 386 9.70 -1.68 -7.61
N GLN A 387 8.48 -1.29 -7.24
CA GLN A 387 7.97 0.03 -7.52
C GLN A 387 8.56 1.05 -6.53
N ILE A 388 9.78 1.52 -6.79
CA ILE A 388 10.51 2.48 -5.94
C ILE A 388 10.67 3.83 -6.61
N HIS A 389 10.48 4.89 -5.84
CA HIS A 389 10.76 6.26 -6.23
C HIS A 389 11.40 7.03 -5.08
N HIS A 390 12.10 8.11 -5.40
CA HIS A 390 12.79 8.94 -4.42
C HIS A 390 12.10 10.29 -4.29
N ASN A 391 11.79 10.70 -3.07
CA ASN A 391 11.22 12.01 -2.80
C ASN A 391 11.67 12.57 -1.46
N LEU A 392 11.39 13.86 -1.24
CA LEU A 392 11.60 14.50 0.04
C LEU A 392 10.43 14.14 0.97
N ALA A 393 10.72 13.52 2.11
CA ALA A 393 9.66 13.07 3.03
C ALA A 393 8.74 14.20 3.51
N ALA A 394 9.28 15.41 3.68
CA ALA A 394 8.52 16.59 4.13
C ALA A 394 7.67 17.24 3.01
N ASP A 395 7.95 16.94 1.74
CA ASP A 395 7.17 17.36 0.58
C ASP A 395 7.36 16.36 -0.56
N THR A 396 6.40 15.44 -0.66
CA THR A 396 6.50 14.31 -1.58
C THR A 396 6.49 14.73 -3.04
N SER A 397 6.07 15.95 -3.39
CA SER A 397 6.08 16.43 -4.77
C SER A 397 7.50 16.61 -5.32
N LEU A 398 8.46 16.94 -4.46
CA LEU A 398 9.88 17.00 -4.77
C LEU A 398 10.44 15.58 -4.91
N GLY A 399 10.47 15.09 -6.14
CA GLY A 399 10.77 13.68 -6.45
C GLY A 399 10.10 13.19 -7.73
N TYR A 400 8.88 13.67 -8.01
CA TYR A 400 8.03 13.19 -9.09
C TYR A 400 8.36 13.76 -10.47
N PHE A 401 7.95 15.00 -10.75
CA PHE A 401 8.29 15.70 -11.97
C PHE A 401 8.76 17.10 -11.61
N THR A 402 10.06 17.20 -11.37
CA THR A 402 10.75 18.44 -10.98
C THR A 402 11.98 18.63 -11.86
N PRO A 403 11.80 18.72 -13.19
CA PRO A 403 12.90 18.71 -14.13
C PRO A 403 13.84 19.91 -13.96
N GLU A 404 13.45 21.00 -13.29
CA GLU A 404 14.28 22.19 -13.10
C GLU A 404 15.48 21.98 -12.16
N CYS A 405 15.51 20.89 -11.39
CA CYS A 405 16.61 20.55 -10.50
C CYS A 405 17.74 19.79 -11.19
N ILE A 406 18.78 19.42 -10.43
CA ILE A 406 19.66 18.33 -10.81
C ILE A 406 19.63 17.18 -9.79
N TYR A 407 19.78 15.95 -10.27
CA TYR A 407 19.95 14.77 -9.43
C TYR A 407 21.40 14.33 -9.42
N VAL A 408 21.95 14.08 -8.23
CA VAL A 408 23.33 13.60 -8.06
C VAL A 408 23.38 12.31 -7.26
N THR A 409 24.38 11.48 -7.54
CA THR A 409 24.69 10.29 -6.72
C THR A 409 25.17 10.71 -5.33
N PRO A 410 25.28 9.78 -4.36
CA PRO A 410 25.92 10.05 -3.07
C PRO A 410 27.35 10.64 -3.16
N GLU A 411 28.03 10.50 -4.28
CA GLU A 411 29.35 11.08 -4.55
C GLU A 411 29.30 12.50 -5.12
N GLY A 412 28.13 13.00 -5.53
CA GLY A 412 27.95 14.34 -6.08
C GLY A 412 28.04 14.44 -7.61
N GLU A 413 27.99 13.31 -8.33
CA GLU A 413 27.97 13.27 -9.80
C GLU A 413 26.53 13.29 -10.33
N ARG A 414 26.23 14.12 -11.34
CA ARG A 414 24.97 13.99 -12.10
C ARG A 414 24.93 12.65 -12.83
N TYR A 415 23.77 12.00 -12.88
CA TYR A 415 23.65 10.66 -13.45
C TYR A 415 22.52 10.46 -14.45
N VAL A 416 21.63 11.44 -14.62
CA VAL A 416 20.43 11.28 -15.44
C VAL A 416 19.93 12.62 -15.97
N ASP A 417 19.11 12.56 -17.01
CA ASP A 417 18.22 13.65 -17.38
C ASP A 417 17.09 13.75 -16.35
N GLU A 418 16.98 14.89 -15.68
CA GLU A 418 15.98 15.11 -14.63
C GLU A 418 14.52 15.19 -15.16
N ALA A 419 14.33 15.33 -16.47
CA ALA A 419 13.02 15.25 -17.11
C ALA A 419 12.54 13.80 -17.40
N GLU A 420 13.42 12.80 -17.23
CA GLU A 420 13.03 11.40 -17.32
C GLU A 420 12.09 11.00 -16.17
N TYR A 421 11.28 9.98 -16.44
CA TYR A 421 10.32 9.48 -15.47
C TYR A 421 11.02 8.97 -14.21
N PHE A 422 10.44 9.19 -13.02
CA PHE A 422 11.14 8.94 -11.74
C PHE A 422 11.55 7.48 -11.51
N TYR A 423 10.87 6.50 -12.12
CA TYR A 423 11.32 5.11 -12.12
C TYR A 423 12.52 4.87 -13.03
N THR A 424 12.65 5.60 -14.15
CA THR A 424 13.86 5.60 -14.98
C THR A 424 15.04 6.13 -14.19
N ARG A 425 14.85 7.24 -13.47
CA ARG A 425 15.89 7.82 -12.59
C ARG A 425 16.33 6.81 -11.53
N THR A 426 15.37 6.16 -10.87
CA THR A 426 15.65 5.12 -9.87
C THR A 426 16.39 3.91 -10.45
N ARG A 427 16.02 3.44 -11.65
CA ARG A 427 16.73 2.34 -12.32
C ARG A 427 18.19 2.71 -12.63
N VAL A 428 18.42 3.89 -13.22
CA VAL A 428 19.78 4.36 -13.57
C VAL A 428 20.64 4.53 -12.31
N LEU A 429 20.05 5.00 -11.19
CA LEU A 429 20.72 5.08 -9.90
C LEU A 429 21.14 3.69 -9.38
N ASN A 430 20.22 2.73 -9.41
CA ASN A 430 20.48 1.34 -8.99
C ASN A 430 21.56 0.66 -9.85
N GLU A 431 21.56 0.89 -11.16
CA GLU A 431 22.59 0.37 -12.09
C GLU A 431 23.99 0.90 -11.76
N LYS A 432 24.09 2.07 -11.11
CA LYS A 432 25.34 2.64 -10.60
C LYS A 432 25.74 2.12 -9.21
N GLY A 433 24.90 1.29 -8.58
CA GLY A 433 25.16 0.68 -7.28
C GLY A 433 24.73 1.54 -6.09
N PHE A 434 23.87 2.55 -6.30
CA PHE A 434 23.36 3.42 -5.25
C PHE A 434 21.91 3.13 -4.93
N GLY A 435 21.57 3.17 -3.64
CA GLY A 435 20.19 3.09 -3.16
C GLY A 435 19.53 4.47 -3.19
N ASP A 436 20.09 5.43 -2.43
CA ASP A 436 19.55 6.79 -2.30
C ASP A 436 20.27 7.81 -3.21
N THR A 437 19.66 8.99 -3.36
CA THR A 437 20.14 10.07 -4.22
C THR A 437 19.88 11.43 -3.59
N HIS A 438 20.57 12.45 -4.10
CA HIS A 438 20.37 13.82 -3.67
C HIS A 438 19.86 14.69 -4.82
N MET A 439 19.09 15.71 -4.49
CA MET A 439 18.56 16.69 -5.43
C MET A 439 19.11 18.07 -5.09
N ILE A 440 19.72 18.76 -6.06
CA ILE A 440 20.19 20.14 -5.90
C ILE A 440 19.25 21.04 -6.70
N ILE A 441 18.71 22.07 -6.05
CA ILE A 441 17.58 22.84 -6.60
C ILE A 441 17.94 24.31 -6.83
N PRO A 442 17.35 24.95 -7.87
CA PRO A 442 17.41 26.40 -8.03
C PRO A 442 16.52 27.09 -6.98
N GLN A 443 16.79 28.38 -6.73
CA GLN A 443 16.04 29.20 -5.78
C GLN A 443 14.53 29.22 -6.06
N MET A 444 14.10 29.17 -7.33
CA MET A 444 12.68 29.14 -7.68
C MET A 444 11.94 27.90 -7.15
N LEU A 445 12.59 26.72 -7.11
CA LEU A 445 11.98 25.52 -6.53
C LEU A 445 11.93 25.62 -5.02
N TYR A 446 12.94 26.24 -4.38
CA TYR A 446 12.87 26.53 -2.95
C TYR A 446 11.69 27.45 -2.62
N ASP A 447 11.50 28.52 -3.38
CA ASP A 447 10.40 29.46 -3.13
C ASP A 447 9.04 28.81 -3.33
N ALA A 448 8.89 27.96 -4.34
CA ALA A 448 7.66 27.22 -4.63
C ALA A 448 7.33 26.15 -3.56
N HIS A 449 8.34 25.56 -2.93
CA HIS A 449 8.21 24.47 -1.96
C HIS A 449 8.72 24.83 -0.56
N LYS A 450 8.67 26.12 -0.22
CA LYS A 450 9.35 26.68 0.96
C LYS A 450 8.94 26.00 2.26
N GLU A 451 7.65 25.74 2.46
CA GLU A 451 7.15 25.12 3.69
C GLU A 451 7.73 23.72 3.89
N GLY A 452 7.73 22.89 2.84
CA GLY A 452 8.26 21.53 2.88
C GLY A 452 9.77 21.51 3.09
N ILE A 453 10.49 22.37 2.39
CA ILE A 453 11.96 22.43 2.49
C ILE A 453 12.40 23.01 3.83
N ASP A 454 11.70 24.00 4.39
CA ASP A 454 12.01 24.54 5.72
C ASP A 454 11.85 23.46 6.80
N LYS A 455 10.78 22.65 6.75
CA LYS A 455 10.64 21.48 7.63
C LYS A 455 11.78 20.49 7.46
N ALA A 456 12.21 20.25 6.22
CA ALA A 456 13.34 19.37 5.95
C ALA A 456 14.68 19.93 6.48
N LEU A 457 14.88 21.26 6.47
CA LEU A 457 16.04 21.92 7.06
C LEU A 457 16.10 21.67 8.58
N GLU A 458 14.96 21.73 9.27
CA GLU A 458 14.86 21.44 10.71
C GLU A 458 15.25 19.99 11.05
N THR A 459 14.92 19.04 10.16
CA THR A 459 15.22 17.61 10.35
C THR A 459 16.57 17.17 9.78
N GLY A 460 17.35 18.08 9.18
CA GLY A 460 18.62 17.74 8.52
C GLY A 460 18.46 16.88 7.26
N LYS A 461 17.30 16.97 6.58
CA LYS A 461 16.99 16.33 5.29
C LYS A 461 17.06 17.30 4.10
N ALA A 462 17.31 18.57 4.39
CA ALA A 462 17.68 19.58 3.42
C ALA A 462 18.80 20.43 4.01
N PHE A 463 19.56 21.08 3.14
CA PHE A 463 20.66 21.96 3.50
C PHE A 463 20.63 23.20 2.62
N LYS A 464 20.90 24.37 3.24
CA LYS A 464 21.04 25.66 2.57
C LYS A 464 22.35 26.31 3.01
N THR A 465 23.21 26.67 2.07
CA THR A 465 24.56 27.21 2.32
C THR A 465 24.92 28.32 1.33
N ASP A 466 25.92 29.13 1.67
CA ASP A 466 26.40 30.20 0.78
C ASP A 466 27.46 29.70 -0.22
N THR A 467 28.09 28.55 0.06
CA THR A 467 29.12 27.93 -0.80
C THR A 467 28.80 26.48 -1.14
N ILE A 468 29.28 26.01 -2.29
CA ILE A 468 29.11 24.61 -2.75
C ILE A 468 29.91 23.67 -1.85
N GLU A 469 31.08 24.11 -1.38
CA GLU A 469 31.96 23.34 -0.52
C GLU A 469 31.29 23.01 0.82
N GLU A 470 30.59 23.98 1.42
CA GLU A 470 29.79 23.75 2.62
C GLU A 470 28.60 22.83 2.36
N LEU A 471 27.94 22.96 1.19
CA LEU A 471 26.82 22.08 0.82
C LEU A 471 27.30 20.62 0.71
N ALA A 472 28.37 20.41 -0.05
CA ALA A 472 28.97 19.09 -0.23
C ALA A 472 29.34 18.44 1.10
N GLN A 473 29.99 19.19 2.01
CA GLN A 473 30.36 18.68 3.33
C GLN A 473 29.13 18.27 4.15
N LYS A 474 28.07 19.07 4.16
CA LYS A 474 26.83 18.75 4.90
C LYS A 474 26.11 17.53 4.34
N MET A 475 26.19 17.30 3.03
CA MET A 475 25.58 16.16 2.34
C MET A 475 26.49 14.93 2.25
N GLY A 476 27.69 14.98 2.86
CA GLY A 476 28.63 13.85 2.85
C GLY A 476 29.36 13.61 1.51
N MET A 477 29.32 14.59 0.59
CA MET A 477 29.97 14.53 -0.72
C MET A 477 31.38 15.13 -0.68
N LYS A 478 32.18 14.82 -1.70
CA LYS A 478 33.46 15.48 -1.93
C LYS A 478 33.23 16.88 -2.53
N PRO A 479 33.72 17.97 -1.89
CA PRO A 479 33.54 19.34 -2.39
C PRO A 479 33.93 19.53 -3.84
N GLU A 480 35.07 18.98 -4.24
CA GLU A 480 35.58 19.10 -5.62
C GLU A 480 34.67 18.41 -6.64
N VAL A 481 34.03 17.29 -6.29
CA VAL A 481 33.16 16.54 -7.21
C VAL A 481 31.88 17.33 -7.44
N LEU A 482 31.19 17.72 -6.36
CA LEU A 482 29.95 18.49 -6.49
C LEU A 482 30.19 19.82 -7.21
N LYS A 483 31.28 20.52 -6.87
CA LYS A 483 31.63 21.78 -7.53
C LYS A 483 31.81 21.61 -9.04
N ASN A 484 32.56 20.60 -9.47
CA ASN A 484 32.75 20.33 -10.89
C ASN A 484 31.41 20.00 -11.59
N THR A 485 30.54 19.23 -10.95
CA THR A 485 29.19 18.94 -11.44
C THR A 485 28.37 20.21 -11.65
N ILE A 486 28.33 21.11 -10.65
CA ILE A 486 27.57 22.37 -10.72
C ILE A 486 28.15 23.32 -11.76
N ASP A 487 29.48 23.50 -11.79
CA ASP A 487 30.14 24.37 -12.77
C ASP A 487 29.83 23.90 -14.20
N ARG A 488 29.99 22.59 -14.46
CA ARG A 488 29.70 21.95 -15.75
C ARG A 488 28.24 22.11 -16.16
N TYR A 489 27.30 21.91 -15.23
CA TYR A 489 25.88 22.10 -15.48
C TYR A 489 25.55 23.56 -15.81
N ASN A 490 26.09 24.52 -15.05
CA ASN A 490 25.86 25.94 -15.28
C ASN A 490 26.48 26.44 -16.61
N GLU A 491 27.55 25.83 -17.11
CA GLU A 491 28.03 26.07 -18.48
C GLU A 491 27.01 25.62 -19.53
N MET A 492 26.39 24.45 -19.34
CA MET A 492 25.34 23.93 -20.23
C MET A 492 24.06 24.77 -20.17
N VAL A 493 23.71 25.30 -18.99
CA VAL A 493 22.62 26.28 -18.83
C VAL A 493 22.90 27.53 -19.67
N LYS A 494 24.10 28.12 -19.57
CA LYS A 494 24.50 29.29 -20.40
C LYS A 494 24.45 28.98 -21.90
N ALA A 495 24.87 27.77 -22.28
CA ALA A 495 24.82 27.30 -23.67
C ALA A 495 23.41 26.89 -24.14
N LYS A 496 22.43 26.81 -23.23
CA LYS A 496 21.07 26.31 -23.45
C LYS A 496 21.04 24.91 -24.08
N LYS A 497 22.00 24.07 -23.71
CA LYS A 497 22.12 22.70 -24.24
C LYS A 497 22.80 21.81 -23.23
N ASP A 498 22.06 20.82 -22.71
CA ASP A 498 22.63 19.73 -21.93
C ASP A 498 23.28 18.72 -22.88
N THR A 499 24.60 18.73 -22.93
CA THR A 499 25.37 17.78 -23.73
C THR A 499 25.71 16.49 -22.98
N ASP A 500 25.42 16.44 -21.68
CA ASP A 500 25.72 15.26 -20.85
C ASP A 500 24.53 14.28 -20.89
N PHE A 501 23.29 14.78 -20.76
CA PHE A 501 22.08 13.95 -20.68
C PHE A 501 20.95 14.36 -21.64
N ASN A 502 21.13 15.41 -22.43
CA ASN A 502 20.14 15.89 -23.41
C ASN A 502 18.81 16.36 -22.80
N LYS A 503 18.84 16.82 -21.53
CA LYS A 503 17.74 17.51 -20.87
C LYS A 503 17.22 18.69 -21.70
N PRO A 504 15.89 18.88 -21.81
CA PRO A 504 15.30 19.96 -22.60
C PRO A 504 15.72 21.33 -22.09
N SER A 505 16.01 22.25 -23.02
CA SER A 505 16.57 23.56 -22.68
C SER A 505 15.63 24.44 -21.84
N GLU A 506 14.31 24.22 -21.90
CA GLU A 506 13.34 24.91 -21.06
C GLU A 506 13.46 24.57 -19.57
N TYR A 507 14.09 23.43 -19.22
CA TYR A 507 14.32 23.02 -17.84
C TYR A 507 15.75 23.31 -17.36
N LEU A 508 16.55 24.02 -18.14
CA LEU A 508 17.91 24.41 -17.75
C LEU A 508 17.89 25.70 -16.93
N TYR A 509 17.82 25.52 -15.61
CA TYR A 509 17.91 26.60 -14.62
C TYR A 509 19.28 26.60 -13.95
N PRO A 510 19.92 27.78 -13.73
CA PRO A 510 21.21 27.84 -13.07
C PRO A 510 21.10 27.45 -11.59
N ILE A 511 22.13 26.78 -11.08
CA ILE A 511 22.30 26.47 -9.65
C ILE A 511 23.31 27.45 -9.06
N GLU A 512 22.84 28.37 -8.22
CA GLU A 512 23.63 29.49 -7.68
C GLU A 512 23.39 29.63 -6.17
N ALA A 513 24.22 30.44 -5.50
CA ALA A 513 24.05 30.74 -4.08
C ALA A 513 22.73 31.50 -3.80
N PRO A 514 22.03 31.21 -2.68
CA PRO A 514 22.34 30.16 -1.72
C PRO A 514 22.10 28.77 -2.32
N TYR A 515 23.06 27.85 -2.14
CA TYR A 515 22.97 26.49 -2.67
C TYR A 515 22.08 25.65 -1.78
N ILE A 516 21.17 24.91 -2.40
CA ILE A 516 20.14 24.15 -1.70
C ILE A 516 20.17 22.70 -2.18
N GLY A 517 20.44 21.80 -1.25
CA GLY A 517 20.48 20.36 -1.48
C GLY A 517 19.44 19.64 -0.62
N LEU A 518 18.80 18.63 -1.19
CA LEU A 518 17.76 17.81 -0.58
C LEU A 518 18.22 16.36 -0.55
N ASP A 519 18.05 15.70 0.59
CA ASP A 519 18.26 14.27 0.73
C ASP A 519 16.95 13.55 0.40
N LEU A 520 16.96 12.79 -0.69
CA LEU A 520 15.79 12.05 -1.12
C LEU A 520 15.89 10.61 -0.65
N THR A 521 14.81 10.07 -0.10
CA THR A 521 14.76 8.70 0.40
C THR A 521 13.90 7.83 -0.50
N GLY A 522 14.35 6.59 -0.73
CA GLY A 522 13.59 5.59 -1.46
C GLY A 522 12.27 5.25 -0.77
N ASN A 523 11.20 5.18 -1.57
CA ASN A 523 9.85 4.80 -1.14
C ASN A 523 9.35 3.66 -2.03
N LEU A 524 9.19 2.48 -1.44
CA LEU A 524 8.71 1.28 -2.11
C LEU A 524 7.20 1.15 -1.96
N ASN A 525 6.49 1.34 -3.06
CA ASN A 525 5.02 1.26 -3.09
C ASN A 525 4.51 -0.17 -3.29
N ASP A 526 5.20 -0.96 -4.10
CA ASP A 526 4.78 -2.32 -4.42
C ASP A 526 5.96 -3.22 -4.83
N THR A 527 5.76 -4.53 -4.69
CA THR A 527 6.74 -5.57 -4.96
C THR A 527 6.33 -6.40 -6.16
N TYR A 528 7.27 -6.79 -7.02
CA TYR A 528 6.97 -7.58 -8.22
C TYR A 528 7.35 -9.06 -8.13
N VAL A 529 7.85 -9.56 -6.98
CA VAL A 529 7.88 -11.01 -6.78
C VAL A 529 6.45 -11.51 -6.60
N SER A 530 6.00 -12.37 -7.51
CA SER A 530 4.59 -12.75 -7.59
C SER A 530 4.41 -14.20 -8.04
N LEU A 531 3.18 -14.71 -7.88
CA LEU A 531 2.77 -16.00 -8.43
C LEU A 531 2.78 -15.93 -9.96
N ARG A 532 3.19 -17.01 -10.62
CA ARG A 532 3.01 -17.19 -12.06
C ARG A 532 1.56 -17.54 -12.37
N ILE A 533 1.00 -16.90 -13.38
CA ILE A 533 -0.33 -17.19 -13.93
C ILE A 533 -0.28 -17.46 -15.43
N ASN A 534 -1.35 -18.04 -15.98
CA ASN A 534 -1.61 -18.06 -17.43
C ASN A 534 -2.58 -16.93 -17.85
N MET A 535 -2.97 -16.91 -19.14
CA MET A 535 -3.92 -15.94 -19.69
C MET A 535 -5.31 -15.96 -19.03
N ASN A 536 -5.68 -17.05 -18.36
CA ASN A 536 -6.95 -17.18 -17.64
C ASN A 536 -6.81 -16.82 -16.14
N ALA A 537 -5.69 -16.21 -15.75
CA ALA A 537 -5.31 -15.91 -14.36
C ALA A 537 -5.18 -17.14 -13.44
N GLN A 538 -5.11 -18.36 -13.99
CA GLN A 538 -4.92 -19.59 -13.22
C GLN A 538 -3.46 -19.69 -12.77
N VAL A 539 -3.24 -20.05 -11.50
CA VAL A 539 -1.89 -20.18 -10.93
C VAL A 539 -1.18 -21.41 -11.51
N ILE A 540 0.08 -21.22 -11.89
CA ILE A 540 0.93 -22.27 -12.47
C ILE A 540 1.88 -22.83 -11.40
N ASP A 541 2.04 -24.15 -11.37
CA ASP A 541 2.99 -24.84 -10.50
C ASP A 541 4.41 -24.85 -11.08
N LYS A 542 5.39 -25.28 -10.26
CA LYS A 542 6.81 -25.38 -10.65
C LYS A 542 7.09 -26.35 -11.80
N SER A 543 6.13 -27.19 -12.18
CA SER A 543 6.23 -28.12 -13.30
C SER A 543 5.57 -27.56 -14.58
N GLY A 544 4.99 -26.35 -14.52
CA GLY A 544 4.30 -25.72 -15.64
C GLY A 544 2.83 -26.13 -15.79
N ASN A 545 2.24 -26.81 -14.81
CA ASN A 545 0.83 -27.21 -14.85
C ASN A 545 -0.05 -26.20 -14.09
N VAL A 546 -1.33 -26.14 -14.47
CA VAL A 546 -2.34 -25.38 -13.72
C VAL A 546 -2.59 -26.03 -12.36
N ILE A 547 -2.65 -25.21 -11.30
CA ILE A 547 -3.18 -25.62 -10.00
C ILE A 547 -4.69 -25.44 -10.04
N ASN A 548 -5.41 -26.57 -10.17
CA ASN A 548 -6.86 -26.58 -10.34
C ASN A 548 -7.59 -25.81 -9.22
N GLY A 549 -8.51 -24.92 -9.60
CA GLY A 549 -9.30 -24.11 -8.66
C GLY A 549 -8.56 -22.93 -8.03
N LEU A 550 -7.33 -22.61 -8.45
CA LEU A 550 -6.55 -21.50 -7.89
C LEU A 550 -6.22 -20.43 -8.94
N TYR A 551 -6.54 -19.18 -8.61
CA TYR A 551 -6.32 -18.00 -9.43
C TYR A 551 -5.55 -16.94 -8.63
N ALA A 552 -4.84 -16.03 -9.31
CA ALA A 552 -4.15 -14.92 -8.66
C ALA A 552 -4.16 -13.65 -9.52
N VAL A 553 -4.28 -12.48 -8.88
CA VAL A 553 -4.45 -11.19 -9.58
C VAL A 553 -3.78 -10.02 -8.84
N GLY A 554 -3.61 -8.90 -9.53
CA GLY A 554 -2.97 -7.70 -8.98
C GLY A 554 -1.49 -7.94 -8.67
N ALA A 555 -0.95 -7.30 -7.64
CA ALA A 555 0.47 -7.45 -7.27
C ALA A 555 0.83 -8.87 -6.77
N ALA A 556 -0.17 -9.70 -6.43
CA ALA A 556 0.06 -11.12 -6.17
C ALA A 556 0.43 -11.91 -7.44
N ALA A 557 0.20 -11.36 -8.63
CA ALA A 557 0.48 -11.96 -9.94
C ALA A 557 0.87 -10.91 -11.01
N SER A 558 1.81 -10.01 -10.71
CA SER A 558 2.18 -8.90 -11.59
C SER A 558 3.55 -9.03 -12.28
N ALA A 559 4.37 -10.03 -11.95
CA ALA A 559 5.74 -10.14 -12.47
C ALA A 559 5.80 -10.27 -14.01
N GLN A 560 4.80 -10.94 -14.60
CA GLN A 560 4.66 -11.18 -16.04
C GLN A 560 4.14 -9.95 -16.81
N THR A 561 3.64 -8.93 -16.12
CA THR A 561 2.93 -7.82 -16.75
C THR A 561 3.56 -6.46 -16.47
N LEU A 562 4.03 -6.22 -15.24
CA LEU A 562 4.66 -4.97 -14.85
C LEU A 562 6.16 -5.02 -15.11
N ASN A 563 6.67 -4.03 -15.85
CA ASN A 563 8.08 -3.90 -16.22
C ASN A 563 9.00 -3.57 -15.02
N GLN A 564 10.30 -3.83 -15.14
CA GLN A 564 11.34 -3.38 -14.21
C GLN A 564 11.29 -1.87 -14.03
N GLU A 565 11.06 -1.16 -15.12
CA GLU A 565 10.77 0.26 -15.12
C GLU A 565 9.27 0.46 -15.31
N TYR A 566 8.59 0.95 -14.27
CA TYR A 566 7.14 1.11 -14.30
C TYR A 566 6.71 2.02 -15.47
N ILE A 567 5.75 1.53 -16.26
CA ILE A 567 5.33 2.16 -17.52
C ILE A 567 4.71 3.55 -17.27
N GLY A 568 3.89 3.69 -16.24
CA GLY A 568 3.23 4.95 -15.88
C GLY A 568 2.26 4.75 -14.75
N SER A 569 2.07 5.81 -13.95
CA SER A 569 1.16 5.80 -12.81
C SER A 569 -0.25 5.38 -13.25
N GLY A 570 -0.82 4.43 -12.51
CA GLY A 570 -2.11 3.79 -12.81
C GLY A 570 -2.04 2.46 -13.55
N SER A 571 -0.88 2.03 -14.04
CA SER A 571 -0.75 0.76 -14.77
C SER A 571 -0.90 -0.49 -13.89
N ALA A 572 -0.56 -0.40 -12.60
CA ALA A 572 -0.82 -1.46 -11.63
C ALA A 572 -2.33 -1.62 -11.37
N LEU A 573 -3.09 -0.52 -11.35
CA LEU A 573 -4.55 -0.57 -11.24
C LEU A 573 -5.18 -1.13 -12.51
N LEU A 574 -4.71 -0.72 -13.69
CA LEU A 574 -5.13 -1.31 -14.96
C LEU A 574 -4.88 -2.82 -15.00
N ASN A 575 -3.66 -3.27 -14.65
CA ASN A 575 -3.31 -4.69 -14.60
C ASN A 575 -4.22 -5.46 -13.63
N GLY A 576 -4.39 -4.93 -12.42
CA GLY A 576 -5.23 -5.53 -11.39
C GLY A 576 -6.69 -5.65 -11.82
N LEU A 577 -7.24 -4.60 -12.45
CA LEU A 577 -8.60 -4.59 -12.97
C LEU A 577 -8.78 -5.59 -14.13
N THR A 578 -7.87 -5.56 -15.11
CA THR A 578 -7.91 -6.47 -16.27
C THR A 578 -7.93 -7.93 -15.83
N PHE A 579 -6.91 -8.35 -15.07
CA PHE A 579 -6.81 -9.75 -14.66
C PHE A 579 -7.77 -10.10 -13.52
N GLY A 580 -8.23 -9.12 -12.74
CA GLY A 580 -9.35 -9.25 -11.81
C GLY A 580 -10.62 -9.73 -12.54
N ASN A 581 -11.00 -9.02 -13.60
CA ASN A 581 -12.15 -9.38 -14.43
C ASN A 581 -11.96 -10.76 -15.07
N VAL A 582 -10.78 -11.05 -15.65
CA VAL A 582 -10.45 -12.38 -16.21
C VAL A 582 -10.62 -13.49 -15.16
N ALA A 583 -10.02 -13.33 -13.97
CA ALA A 583 -10.11 -14.32 -12.90
C ALA A 583 -11.56 -14.52 -12.44
N GLY A 584 -12.34 -13.43 -12.34
CA GLY A 584 -13.76 -13.51 -11.97
C GLY A 584 -14.56 -14.38 -12.93
N VAL A 585 -14.38 -14.20 -14.25
CA VAL A 585 -15.05 -15.00 -15.29
C VAL A 585 -14.68 -16.48 -15.19
N HIS A 586 -13.39 -16.81 -15.14
CA HIS A 586 -12.94 -18.21 -15.16
C HIS A 586 -13.21 -18.93 -13.82
N ALA A 587 -13.03 -18.24 -12.69
CA ALA A 587 -13.32 -18.81 -11.38
C ALA A 587 -14.81 -19.13 -11.21
N ALA A 588 -15.72 -18.30 -11.74
CA ALA A 588 -17.15 -18.56 -11.71
C ALA A 588 -17.54 -19.82 -12.53
N LYS A 589 -16.87 -20.05 -13.67
CA LYS A 589 -17.07 -21.25 -14.50
C LYS A 589 -16.45 -22.52 -13.90
N ASN A 590 -15.52 -22.38 -12.96
CA ASN A 590 -14.75 -23.48 -12.37
C ASN A 590 -13.90 -24.25 -13.41
N GLU A 591 -13.33 -23.50 -14.35
CA GLU A 591 -12.44 -24.01 -15.40
C GLU A 591 -11.02 -24.32 -14.92
#